data_AF-A0A1G5FDY4-F1
#
_entry.id   AF-A0A1G5FDY4-F1
#
_cell.length_a   1.000
_cell.length_b   1.000
_cell.length_c   1.000
_cell.angle_alpha   90.00
_cell.angle_beta   90.00
_cell.angle_gamma   90.00
#
_symmetry.space_group_name_H-M   'P 1'
#
loop_
_entity.id
_entity.type
_entity.pdbx_description
1 polymer ?
#
loop_
_entity_poly.entity_id
_entity_poly.type
_entity_poly.pdbx_seq_one_letter_code
_entity_poly.pdbx_strand_id
1 'polypeptide(L)'
;MRIILPIIASILSIGGGGVFAYFLFILLLSIDDGGFRIFIGPPKSETLLKLALILLPFVVAVYVLNKKQQHAIKKTIIVSFVASFVMSFILIPYQSAVFDFFRTPSKHVQSEIQSQVQHIIDEQHLPFVIDQKESEGRTDHEVIRTVVYMRKIQEEDIEKNEVKPFVNTTFETDVKLTFRGQAEDNYVTVVIDRGKEIYCTNEFYCR
;
A
#
# COMPACT_ATOMS: atom_id res chain seq x y z
N MET A 1 41.77 -14.88 -3.89
CA MET A 1 40.61 -15.58 -3.29
C MET A 1 40.35 -15.29 -1.80
N ARG A 2 41.37 -15.05 -0.95
CA ARG A 2 41.17 -14.84 0.52
C ARG A 2 40.26 -13.68 0.93
N ILE A 3 40.18 -12.60 0.14
CA ILE A 3 39.38 -11.39 0.46
C ILE A 3 38.00 -11.41 -0.21
N ILE A 4 37.86 -12.07 -1.36
CA ILE A 4 36.61 -12.08 -2.14
C ILE A 4 35.53 -12.94 -1.45
N LEU A 5 35.93 -14.07 -0.88
CA LEU A 5 35.03 -14.99 -0.19
C LEU A 5 34.28 -14.36 1.00
N PRO A 6 34.94 -13.63 1.94
CA PRO A 6 34.23 -12.97 3.02
C PRO A 6 33.30 -11.86 2.53
N ILE A 7 33.64 -11.13 1.46
CA ILE A 7 32.76 -10.08 0.90
C ILE A 7 31.47 -10.70 0.34
N ILE A 8 31.59 -11.74 -0.48
CA ILE A 8 30.44 -12.45 -1.04
C ILE A 8 29.58 -13.04 0.09
N ALA A 9 30.23 -13.66 1.09
CA ALA A 9 29.53 -14.21 2.25
C ALA A 9 28.79 -13.15 3.06
N SER A 10 29.36 -11.95 3.24
CA SER A 10 28.69 -10.83 3.90
C SER A 10 27.46 -10.35 3.12
N ILE A 11 27.56 -10.20 1.79
CA ILE A 11 26.44 -9.76 0.94
C ILE A 11 25.28 -10.77 1.04
N LEU A 12 25.58 -12.06 0.88
CA LEU A 12 24.57 -13.12 1.03
C LEU A 12 23.97 -13.15 2.43
N SER A 13 24.78 -12.87 3.44
CA SER A 13 24.34 -12.83 4.83
C SER A 13 23.45 -11.64 5.16
N ILE A 14 23.69 -10.48 4.55
CA ILE A 14 22.83 -9.31 4.67
C ILE A 14 21.50 -9.62 3.98
N GLY A 15 21.52 -10.10 2.74
CA GLY A 15 20.29 -10.48 2.03
C GLY A 15 19.46 -11.51 2.81
N GLY A 16 20.11 -12.57 3.31
CA GLY A 16 19.43 -13.60 4.11
C GLY A 16 18.86 -13.07 5.43
N GLY A 17 19.59 -12.21 6.14
CA GLY A 17 19.12 -11.60 7.40
C GLY A 17 17.87 -10.75 7.20
N GLY A 18 17.83 -9.94 6.13
CA GLY A 18 16.67 -9.11 5.81
C GLY A 18 15.44 -9.91 5.38
N VAL A 19 15.62 -10.90 4.51
CA VAL A 19 14.51 -11.78 4.09
C VAL A 19 13.97 -12.60 5.27
N PHE A 20 14.86 -13.07 6.16
CA PHE A 20 14.45 -13.76 7.39
C PHE A 20 13.63 -12.85 8.32
N ALA A 21 14.08 -11.61 8.53
CA ALA A 21 13.36 -10.64 9.35
C ALA A 21 11.95 -10.35 8.79
N TYR A 22 11.82 -10.22 7.47
CA TYR A 22 10.52 -10.01 6.80
C TYR A 22 9.54 -11.16 7.06
N PHE A 23 9.95 -12.42 6.86
CA PHE A 23 9.07 -13.56 7.13
C PHE A 23 8.79 -13.76 8.63
N LEU A 24 9.72 -13.41 9.50
CA LEU A 24 9.49 -13.43 10.95
C LEU A 24 8.43 -12.38 11.34
N PHE A 25 8.50 -11.19 10.75
CA PHE A 25 7.51 -10.13 10.96
C PHE A 25 6.11 -10.57 10.50
N ILE A 26 5.99 -11.16 9.31
CA ILE A 26 4.72 -11.76 8.83
C ILE A 26 4.20 -12.81 9.82
N LEU A 27 5.08 -13.67 10.33
CA LEU A 27 4.69 -14.70 11.29
C LEU A 27 4.18 -14.09 12.60
N LEU A 28 4.85 -13.05 13.12
CA LEU A 28 4.43 -12.32 14.33
C LEU A 28 3.05 -11.68 14.13
N LEU A 29 2.81 -11.03 12.99
CA LEU A 29 1.50 -10.48 12.65
C LEU A 29 0.39 -11.56 12.54
N SER A 30 0.77 -12.80 12.25
CA SER A 30 -0.17 -13.91 12.12
C SER A 30 -0.52 -14.58 13.45
N ILE A 31 0.23 -14.35 14.54
CA ILE A 31 0.04 -15.01 15.85
C ILE A 31 -1.09 -14.35 16.65
N ASP A 32 -1.41 -13.09 16.39
CA ASP A 32 -2.38 -12.34 17.19
C ASP A 32 -3.82 -12.55 16.67
N ASP A 33 -4.58 -13.44 17.32
CA ASP A 33 -6.00 -13.68 17.02
C ASP A 33 -6.90 -12.46 17.32
N GLY A 34 -6.34 -11.37 17.87
CA GLY A 34 -7.09 -10.23 18.42
C GLY A 34 -7.00 -8.86 17.73
N GLY A 35 -6.06 -8.59 16.80
CA GLY A 35 -5.72 -7.19 16.48
C GLY A 35 -5.81 -6.73 15.03
N PHE A 36 -5.38 -7.55 14.06
CA PHE A 36 -5.22 -7.10 12.67
C PHE A 36 -6.00 -7.98 11.70
N ARG A 37 -7.33 -7.91 11.77
CA ARG A 37 -8.27 -8.63 10.88
C ARG A 37 -8.16 -8.28 9.38
N ILE A 38 -7.21 -7.42 9.00
CA ILE A 38 -7.04 -6.91 7.63
C ILE A 38 -5.85 -7.58 6.92
N PHE A 39 -5.01 -8.34 7.63
CA PHE A 39 -3.87 -9.02 7.02
C PHE A 39 -4.20 -10.47 6.64
N ILE A 40 -4.55 -10.69 5.37
CA ILE A 40 -4.60 -12.05 4.79
C ILE A 40 -3.16 -12.47 4.47
N GLY A 41 -2.46 -12.95 5.50
CA GLY A 41 -1.09 -13.45 5.37
C GLY A 41 -1.05 -14.86 4.76
N PRO A 42 0.11 -15.27 4.20
CA PRO A 42 0.32 -16.65 3.80
C PRO A 42 0.14 -17.60 5.00
N PRO A 43 -0.28 -18.87 4.77
CA PRO A 43 -0.47 -19.85 5.82
C PRO A 43 0.73 -19.94 6.77
N LYS A 44 0.48 -20.03 8.09
CA LYS A 44 1.54 -20.11 9.12
C LYS A 44 2.57 -21.21 8.81
N SER A 45 2.10 -22.37 8.35
CA SER A 45 2.94 -23.51 7.96
C SER A 45 3.88 -23.18 6.79
N GLU A 46 3.40 -22.44 5.80
CA GLU A 46 4.19 -22.02 4.64
C GLU A 46 5.27 -21.00 5.05
N THR A 47 4.90 -20.04 5.90
CA THR A 47 5.84 -19.04 6.44
C THR A 47 6.93 -19.69 7.28
N LEU A 48 6.58 -20.65 8.14
CA LEU A 48 7.54 -21.44 8.92
C LEU A 48 8.49 -22.25 8.02
N LEU A 49 7.96 -22.89 6.97
CA LEU A 49 8.78 -23.62 6.00
C LEU A 49 9.78 -22.70 5.31
N LYS A 50 9.34 -21.51 4.87
CA LYS A 50 10.23 -20.51 4.24
C LYS A 50 11.32 -20.05 5.20
N LEU A 51 11.00 -19.77 6.47
CA LEU A 51 12.00 -19.42 7.49
C LEU A 51 13.04 -20.53 7.66
N ALA A 52 12.61 -21.79 7.73
CA ALA A 52 13.52 -22.93 7.84
C ALA A 52 14.43 -23.05 6.61
N LEU A 53 13.87 -22.91 5.40
CA LEU A 53 14.63 -22.97 4.14
C LEU A 53 15.65 -21.83 4.03
N ILE A 54 15.33 -20.62 4.51
CA ILE A 54 16.27 -19.50 4.54
C ILE A 54 17.40 -19.75 5.54
N LEU A 55 17.11 -20.33 6.70
CA LEU A 55 18.10 -20.55 7.76
C LEU A 55 19.05 -21.72 7.45
N LEU A 56 18.58 -22.74 6.75
CA LEU A 56 19.31 -23.99 6.53
C LEU A 56 20.69 -23.79 5.83
N PRO A 57 20.80 -23.01 4.74
CA PRO A 57 22.10 -22.69 4.13
C PRO A 57 23.08 -22.03 5.11
N PHE A 58 22.59 -21.18 6.02
CA PHE A 58 23.44 -20.52 7.02
C PHE A 58 23.96 -21.51 8.06
N VAL A 59 23.10 -22.40 8.55
CA VAL A 59 23.50 -23.45 9.50
C VAL A 59 24.56 -24.35 8.86
N VAL A 60 24.34 -24.80 7.63
CA VAL A 60 25.30 -25.63 6.89
C VAL A 60 26.61 -24.88 6.67
N ALA A 61 26.56 -23.61 6.25
CA ALA A 61 27.76 -22.79 6.03
C ALA A 61 28.57 -22.61 7.32
N VAL A 62 27.91 -22.26 8.43
CA VAL A 62 28.56 -22.11 9.74
C VAL A 62 29.18 -23.42 10.20
N TYR A 63 28.50 -24.55 10.02
CA TYR A 63 29.03 -25.87 10.36
C TYR A 63 30.30 -26.21 9.57
N VAL A 64 30.29 -26.03 8.24
CA VAL A 64 31.44 -26.29 7.37
C VAL A 64 32.61 -25.37 7.73
N LEU A 65 32.36 -24.08 7.97
CA LEU A 65 33.38 -23.11 8.36
C LEU A 65 33.98 -23.43 9.73
N ASN A 66 33.18 -23.95 10.66
CA ASN A 66 33.66 -24.38 11.97
C ASN A 66 34.61 -25.58 11.85
N LYS A 67 34.27 -26.57 11.00
CA LYS A 67 35.12 -27.73 10.72
C LYS A 67 36.46 -27.34 10.07
N LYS A 68 36.44 -26.31 9.22
CA LYS A 68 37.65 -25.76 8.56
C LYS A 68 38.44 -24.76 9.41
N GLN A 69 38.06 -24.55 10.69
CA GLN A 69 38.67 -23.56 11.60
C GLN A 69 38.75 -22.13 11.03
N GLN A 70 37.83 -21.76 10.13
CA GLN A 70 37.77 -20.42 9.53
C GLN A 70 36.97 -19.44 10.40
N HIS A 71 37.47 -19.21 11.62
CA HIS A 71 36.77 -18.42 12.65
C HIS A 71 36.45 -16.98 12.22
N ALA A 72 37.32 -16.34 11.43
CA ALA A 72 37.10 -14.99 10.94
C ALA A 72 35.87 -14.88 10.03
N ILE A 73 35.78 -15.74 9.01
CA ILE A 73 34.66 -15.73 8.04
C ILE A 73 33.35 -16.11 8.74
N LYS A 74 33.40 -17.08 9.67
CA LYS A 74 32.24 -17.44 10.50
C LYS A 74 31.70 -16.24 11.27
N LYS A 75 32.58 -15.51 11.96
CA LYS A 75 32.19 -14.33 12.75
C LYS A 75 31.58 -13.25 11.86
N THR A 76 32.17 -13.00 10.69
CA THR A 76 31.64 -12.03 9.73
C THR A 76 30.22 -12.38 9.28
N ILE A 77 29.96 -13.63 8.88
CA ILE A 77 28.61 -14.06 8.47
C ILE A 77 27.61 -13.85 9.60
N ILE A 78 27.91 -14.33 10.81
CA ILE A 78 26.96 -14.21 11.94
C ILE A 78 26.68 -12.74 12.25
N VAL A 79 27.71 -11.90 12.31
CA VAL A 79 27.55 -10.47 12.61
C VAL A 79 26.77 -9.76 11.50
N SER A 80 27.06 -10.02 10.23
CA SER A 80 26.33 -9.44 9.09
C SER A 80 24.86 -9.87 9.07
N PHE A 81 24.56 -11.13 9.37
CA PHE A 81 23.20 -11.64 9.47
C PHE A 81 22.42 -10.92 10.57
N VAL A 82 22.98 -10.88 11.79
CA VAL A 82 22.34 -10.25 12.95
C VAL A 82 22.16 -8.75 12.75
N ALA A 83 23.18 -8.07 12.22
CA ALA A 83 23.09 -6.64 11.91
C ALA A 83 21.98 -6.34 10.89
N SER A 84 21.89 -7.14 9.81
CA SER A 84 20.83 -6.97 8.83
C SER A 84 19.45 -7.29 9.38
N PHE A 85 19.33 -8.33 10.22
CA PHE A 85 18.09 -8.68 10.90
C PHE A 85 17.58 -7.51 11.75
N VAL A 86 18.45 -6.92 12.60
CA VAL A 86 18.09 -5.77 13.45
C VAL A 86 17.76 -4.54 12.60
N MET A 87 18.58 -4.23 11.59
CA MET A 87 18.34 -3.09 10.70
C MET A 87 17.01 -3.22 9.94
N SER A 88 16.57 -4.44 9.62
CA SER A 88 15.30 -4.64 8.93
C SER A 88 14.11 -4.16 9.76
N PHE A 89 14.11 -4.40 11.08
CA PHE A 89 13.06 -3.86 11.96
C PHE A 89 13.04 -2.33 12.01
N ILE A 90 14.21 -1.69 11.89
CA ILE A 90 14.32 -0.23 11.83
C ILE A 90 13.80 0.30 10.48
N LEU A 91 14.04 -0.43 9.38
CA LEU A 91 13.69 0.00 8.03
C LEU A 91 12.25 -0.30 7.61
N ILE A 92 11.59 -1.31 8.18
CA ILE A 92 10.18 -1.67 7.88
C ILE A 92 9.23 -0.46 7.86
N PRO A 93 9.19 0.44 8.88
CA PRO A 93 8.28 1.60 8.84
C PRO A 93 8.61 2.62 7.75
N TYR A 94 9.88 2.70 7.31
CA TYR A 94 10.26 3.55 6.18
C TYR A 94 9.87 2.92 4.85
N GLN A 95 9.83 1.59 4.75
CA GLN A 95 9.40 0.90 3.54
C GLN A 95 7.94 1.18 3.23
N SER A 96 7.04 1.20 4.24
CA SER A 96 5.63 1.52 4.00
C SER A 96 5.47 2.94 3.44
N ALA A 97 6.16 3.94 3.99
CA ALA A 97 6.11 5.31 3.49
C ALA A 97 6.61 5.44 2.04
N VAL A 98 7.62 4.68 1.65
CA VAL A 98 8.11 4.65 0.25
C VAL A 98 7.10 3.97 -0.67
N PHE A 99 6.49 2.85 -0.23
CA PHE A 99 5.44 2.20 -0.99
C PHE A 99 4.21 3.10 -1.16
N ASP A 100 3.83 3.82 -0.12
CA ASP A 100 2.75 4.79 -0.14
C ASP A 100 3.06 5.90 -1.14
N PHE A 101 4.27 6.46 -1.15
CA PHE A 101 4.69 7.45 -2.13
C PHE A 101 4.55 6.99 -3.59
N PHE A 102 4.86 5.73 -3.89
CA PHE A 102 4.71 5.18 -5.25
C PHE A 102 3.26 4.81 -5.61
N ARG A 103 2.39 4.64 -4.62
CA ARG A 103 0.96 4.38 -4.82
C ARG A 103 0.15 5.66 -4.94
N THR A 104 0.52 6.72 -4.21
CA THR A 104 -0.19 7.99 -4.23
C THR A 104 -0.24 8.54 -5.65
N PRO A 105 -1.44 8.81 -6.19
CA PRO A 105 -1.58 9.42 -7.50
C PRO A 105 -0.79 10.72 -7.58
N SER A 106 -0.08 10.93 -8.70
CA SER A 106 0.67 12.16 -8.90
C SER A 106 -0.27 13.37 -9.01
N LYS A 107 0.22 14.56 -8.67
CA LYS A 107 -0.53 15.83 -8.85
C LYS A 107 -1.02 16.05 -10.28
N HIS A 108 -0.28 15.54 -11.27
CA HIS A 108 -0.68 15.63 -12.67
C HIS A 108 -1.92 14.77 -12.95
N VAL A 109 -1.91 13.51 -12.53
CA VAL A 109 -3.07 12.60 -12.63
C VAL A 109 -4.26 13.17 -11.88
N GLN A 110 -4.04 13.72 -10.68
CA GLN A 110 -5.10 14.35 -9.91
C GLN A 110 -5.74 15.53 -10.64
N SER A 111 -4.93 16.42 -11.23
CA SER A 111 -5.41 17.57 -12.00
C SER A 111 -6.18 17.13 -13.26
N GLU A 112 -5.71 16.09 -13.94
CA GLU A 112 -6.39 15.52 -15.12
C GLU A 112 -7.76 14.96 -14.75
N ILE A 113 -7.86 14.15 -13.70
CA ILE A 113 -9.13 13.60 -13.23
C ILE A 113 -10.08 14.71 -12.75
N GLN A 114 -9.59 15.72 -12.03
CA GLN A 114 -10.40 16.87 -11.63
C GLN A 114 -10.92 17.64 -12.85
N SER A 115 -10.11 17.80 -13.90
CA SER A 115 -10.53 18.42 -15.16
C SER A 115 -11.63 17.62 -15.86
N GLN A 116 -11.49 16.29 -15.92
CA GLN A 116 -12.53 15.40 -16.46
C GLN A 116 -13.84 15.51 -15.66
N VAL A 117 -13.75 15.52 -14.32
CA VAL A 117 -14.93 15.70 -13.45
C VAL A 117 -15.55 17.09 -13.65
N GLN A 118 -14.75 18.15 -13.76
CA GLN A 118 -15.23 19.50 -14.02
C GLN A 118 -15.96 19.58 -15.35
N HIS A 119 -15.44 18.94 -16.40
CA HIS A 119 -16.10 18.88 -17.70
C HIS A 119 -17.49 18.24 -17.60
N ILE A 120 -17.66 17.15 -16.83
CA ILE A 120 -18.96 16.52 -16.61
C ILE A 120 -19.91 17.47 -15.88
N ILE A 121 -19.43 18.17 -14.84
CA ILE A 121 -20.22 19.16 -14.09
C ILE A 121 -20.72 20.26 -15.03
N ASP A 122 -19.84 20.81 -15.85
CA ASP A 122 -20.15 21.92 -16.74
C ASP A 122 -21.10 21.49 -17.88
N GLU A 123 -20.83 20.35 -18.52
CA GLU A 123 -21.64 19.83 -19.63
C GLU A 123 -23.07 19.49 -19.19
N GLN A 124 -23.21 18.86 -18.01
CA GLN A 124 -24.49 18.45 -17.46
C GLN A 124 -25.15 19.52 -16.57
N HIS A 125 -24.53 20.70 -16.44
CA HIS A 125 -25.02 21.82 -15.62
C HIS A 125 -25.32 21.42 -14.17
N LEU A 126 -24.44 20.61 -13.57
CA LEU A 126 -24.64 20.05 -12.23
C LEU A 126 -24.34 21.07 -11.13
N PRO A 127 -25.06 21.06 -10.00
CA PRO A 127 -24.91 22.06 -8.95
C PRO A 127 -23.74 21.76 -8.00
N PHE A 128 -22.56 21.40 -8.50
CA PHE A 128 -21.38 21.08 -7.70
C PHE A 128 -20.18 21.97 -8.02
N VAL A 129 -19.33 22.17 -7.01
CA VAL A 129 -17.99 22.74 -7.17
C VAL A 129 -16.96 21.78 -6.59
N ILE A 130 -15.85 21.59 -7.30
CA ILE A 130 -14.73 20.78 -6.80
C ILE A 130 -13.99 21.56 -5.70
N ASP A 131 -13.88 20.97 -4.52
CA ASP A 131 -13.02 21.46 -3.44
C ASP A 131 -11.60 20.92 -3.65
N GLN A 132 -10.75 21.70 -4.32
CA GLN A 132 -9.39 21.27 -4.67
C GLN A 132 -8.56 20.92 -3.43
N LYS A 133 -8.65 21.74 -2.37
CA LYS A 133 -7.86 21.56 -1.16
C LYS A 133 -8.24 20.28 -0.42
N GLU A 134 -9.54 20.02 -0.28
CA GLU A 134 -10.02 18.78 0.35
C GLU A 134 -9.70 17.56 -0.54
N SER A 135 -9.82 17.69 -1.87
CA SER A 135 -9.48 16.63 -2.82
C SER A 135 -8.00 16.21 -2.72
N GLU A 136 -7.08 17.17 -2.66
CA GLU A 136 -5.64 16.94 -2.42
C GLU A 136 -5.39 16.27 -1.07
N GLY A 137 -5.90 16.85 0.01
CA GLY A 137 -5.71 16.31 1.36
C GLY A 137 -6.24 14.88 1.52
N ARG A 138 -7.37 14.55 0.86
CA ARG A 138 -7.94 13.19 0.89
C ARG A 138 -7.18 12.21 0.03
N THR A 139 -6.68 12.64 -1.13
CA THR A 139 -5.84 11.79 -2.00
C THR A 139 -4.54 11.39 -1.29
N ASP A 140 -3.91 12.35 -0.60
CA ASP A 140 -2.71 12.10 0.20
C ASP A 140 -2.99 11.13 1.36
N HIS A 141 -4.20 11.15 1.93
CA HIS A 141 -4.57 10.26 3.03
C HIS A 141 -4.97 8.86 2.56
N GLU A 142 -5.67 8.72 1.44
CA GLU A 142 -6.11 7.43 0.91
C GLU A 142 -4.99 6.67 0.19
N VAL A 143 -3.99 7.37 -0.38
CA VAL A 143 -2.76 6.81 -0.96
C VAL A 143 -2.97 5.92 -2.21
N ILE A 144 -4.12 5.26 -2.37
CA ILE A 144 -4.33 4.25 -3.42
C ILE A 144 -5.18 4.75 -4.59
N ARG A 145 -5.85 5.90 -4.47
CA ARG A 145 -6.83 6.37 -5.46
C ARG A 145 -6.95 7.88 -5.45
N THR A 146 -7.32 8.45 -6.59
CA THR A 146 -7.56 9.89 -6.72
C THR A 146 -8.90 10.22 -6.11
N VAL A 147 -8.92 11.11 -5.11
CA VAL A 147 -10.15 11.58 -4.48
C VAL A 147 -10.55 12.91 -5.10
N VAL A 148 -11.79 13.00 -5.58
CA VAL A 148 -12.41 14.25 -6.01
C VAL A 148 -13.56 14.57 -5.07
N TYR A 149 -13.39 15.64 -4.31
CA TYR A 149 -14.37 16.12 -3.36
C TYR A 149 -15.20 17.24 -3.99
N MET A 150 -16.50 17.06 -4.03
CA MET A 150 -17.46 17.96 -4.66
C MET A 150 -18.45 18.46 -3.63
N ARG A 151 -18.65 19.77 -3.59
CA ARG A 151 -19.60 20.44 -2.70
C ARG A 151 -20.80 20.92 -3.50
N LYS A 152 -22.01 20.56 -3.05
CA LYS A 152 -23.25 21.05 -3.64
C LYS A 152 -23.43 22.53 -3.33
N ILE A 153 -23.79 23.31 -4.34
CA ILE A 153 -24.00 24.76 -4.22
C ILE A 153 -25.40 25.05 -3.67
N GLN A 154 -26.39 24.26 -4.11
CA GLN A 154 -27.80 24.42 -3.76
C GLN A 154 -28.14 23.76 -2.42
N GLU A 155 -29.14 24.27 -1.71
CA GLU A 155 -29.60 23.79 -0.40
C GLU A 155 -30.46 22.52 -0.45
N GLU A 156 -30.53 21.87 -1.60
CA GLU A 156 -31.32 20.66 -1.83
C GLU A 156 -30.48 19.40 -1.58
N ASP A 157 -31.16 18.30 -1.25
CA ASP A 157 -30.52 16.99 -1.11
C ASP A 157 -29.89 16.55 -2.42
N ILE A 158 -28.81 15.78 -2.35
CA ILE A 158 -28.17 15.19 -3.53
C ILE A 158 -29.20 14.30 -4.23
N GLU A 159 -29.42 14.54 -5.52
CA GLU A 159 -30.34 13.76 -6.32
C GLU A 159 -29.59 12.68 -7.13
N LYS A 160 -30.29 11.60 -7.49
CA LYS A 160 -29.69 10.47 -8.19
C LYS A 160 -29.23 10.79 -9.62
N ASN A 161 -30.03 11.56 -10.35
CA ASN A 161 -29.71 12.14 -11.66
C ASN A 161 -28.42 12.98 -11.63
N GLU A 162 -28.07 13.59 -10.49
CA GLU A 162 -26.84 14.37 -10.35
C GLU A 162 -25.59 13.49 -10.26
N VAL A 163 -25.72 12.27 -9.70
CA VAL A 163 -24.62 11.31 -9.53
C VAL A 163 -24.43 10.41 -10.76
N LYS A 164 -25.54 10.09 -11.45
CA LYS A 164 -25.58 9.16 -12.58
C LYS A 164 -24.59 9.45 -13.73
N PRO A 165 -24.32 10.71 -14.13
CA PRO A 165 -23.36 11.00 -15.20
C PRO A 165 -21.96 10.45 -14.90
N PHE A 166 -21.52 10.55 -13.65
CA PHE A 166 -20.20 10.11 -13.22
C PHE A 166 -20.08 8.58 -13.13
N VAL A 167 -21.15 7.90 -12.74
CA VAL A 167 -21.23 6.42 -12.71
C VAL A 167 -21.05 5.85 -14.12
N ASN A 168 -21.50 6.56 -15.16
CA ASN A 168 -21.35 6.13 -16.54
C ASN A 168 -19.99 6.51 -17.16
N THR A 169 -19.17 7.28 -16.47
CA THR A 169 -17.84 7.67 -16.94
C THR A 169 -16.82 6.60 -16.64
N THR A 170 -15.96 6.29 -17.62
CA THR A 170 -14.81 5.42 -17.41
C THR A 170 -13.58 6.28 -17.13
N PHE A 171 -12.90 6.01 -16.01
CA PHE A 171 -11.62 6.62 -15.67
C PHE A 171 -10.47 5.64 -15.93
N GLU A 172 -9.32 6.15 -16.34
CA GLU A 172 -8.11 5.34 -16.58
C GLU A 172 -7.42 4.87 -15.30
N THR A 173 -7.81 5.43 -14.14
CA THR A 173 -7.27 5.17 -12.80
C THR A 173 -8.40 4.93 -11.80
N ASP A 174 -8.05 4.48 -10.60
CA ASP A 174 -9.01 4.33 -9.50
C ASP A 174 -9.39 5.71 -8.96
N VAL A 175 -10.69 6.02 -8.99
CA VAL A 175 -11.23 7.33 -8.61
C VAL A 175 -12.27 7.16 -7.50
N LYS A 176 -12.20 8.01 -6.49
CA LYS A 176 -13.23 8.17 -5.48
C LYS A 176 -13.86 9.54 -5.60
N LEU A 177 -15.12 9.57 -6.01
CA LEU A 177 -15.94 10.76 -6.09
C LEU A 177 -16.74 10.89 -4.80
N THR A 178 -16.59 12.01 -4.11
CA THR A 178 -17.36 12.32 -2.89
C THR A 178 -18.21 13.53 -3.12
N PHE A 179 -19.52 13.34 -3.11
CA PHE A 179 -20.54 14.38 -3.22
C PHE A 179 -20.98 14.76 -1.81
N ARG A 180 -20.88 16.03 -1.46
CA ARG A 180 -21.32 16.56 -0.16
C ARG A 180 -22.44 17.57 -0.37
N GLY A 181 -23.57 17.37 0.31
CA GLY A 181 -24.63 18.37 0.45
C GLY A 181 -24.20 19.51 1.37
N GLN A 182 -25.10 20.48 1.56
CA GLN A 182 -24.92 21.59 2.50
C GLN A 182 -24.96 21.11 3.97
N ALA A 183 -25.82 20.13 4.29
CA ALA A 183 -25.82 19.46 5.58
C ALA A 183 -24.60 18.52 5.69
N GLU A 184 -23.87 18.57 6.81
CA GLU A 184 -22.62 17.81 6.99
C GLU A 184 -22.80 16.29 6.85
N ASP A 185 -23.98 15.78 7.18
CA ASP A 185 -24.30 14.35 7.15
C ASP A 185 -24.80 13.86 5.80
N ASN A 186 -25.08 14.74 4.84
CA ASN A 186 -25.53 14.34 3.51
C ASN A 186 -24.32 14.17 2.57
N TYR A 187 -23.81 12.94 2.47
CA TYR A 187 -22.74 12.60 1.54
C TYR A 187 -23.03 11.33 0.75
N VAL A 188 -22.61 11.33 -0.50
CA VAL A 188 -22.60 10.16 -1.39
C VAL A 188 -21.16 9.93 -1.82
N THR A 189 -20.68 8.70 -1.70
CA THR A 189 -19.39 8.32 -2.27
C THR A 189 -19.60 7.31 -3.37
N VAL A 190 -18.92 7.52 -4.48
CA VAL A 190 -18.82 6.60 -5.61
C VAL A 190 -17.35 6.29 -5.82
N VAL A 191 -16.97 5.02 -5.69
CA VAL A 191 -15.64 4.52 -6.03
C VAL A 191 -15.75 3.82 -7.37
N ILE A 192 -14.90 4.23 -8.31
CA ILE A 192 -14.81 3.67 -9.66
C ILE A 192 -13.42 3.09 -9.77
N ASP A 193 -13.33 1.77 -9.67
CA ASP A 193 -12.07 1.05 -9.90
C ASP A 193 -11.85 0.92 -11.41
N ARG A 194 -10.58 0.97 -11.83
CA ARG A 194 -10.14 1.02 -13.22
C ARG A 194 -10.92 0.03 -14.11
N GLY A 195 -11.90 0.58 -14.82
CA GLY A 195 -12.66 -0.08 -15.88
C GLY A 195 -13.60 -1.23 -15.50
N LYS A 196 -13.86 -1.56 -14.22
CA LYS A 196 -14.63 -2.79 -13.92
C LYS A 196 -15.61 -2.78 -12.75
N GLU A 197 -15.47 -1.97 -11.70
CA GLU A 197 -16.38 -2.05 -10.54
C GLU A 197 -16.72 -0.68 -9.96
N ILE A 198 -18.02 -0.45 -9.75
CA ILE A 198 -18.55 0.78 -9.15
C ILE A 198 -19.11 0.43 -7.78
N TYR A 199 -18.56 1.04 -6.74
CA TYR A 199 -19.00 0.89 -5.37
C TYR A 199 -19.58 2.19 -4.86
N CYS A 200 -20.80 2.14 -4.31
CA CYS A 200 -21.47 3.33 -3.81
C CYS A 200 -21.88 3.16 -2.36
N THR A 201 -21.71 4.21 -1.55
CA THR A 201 -22.13 4.19 -0.13
C THR A 201 -23.62 3.86 0.01
N ASN A 202 -24.42 4.25 -1.00
CA ASN A 202 -25.82 3.90 -1.11
C ASN A 202 -26.13 3.50 -2.55
N GLU A 203 -26.51 2.23 -2.77
CA GLU A 203 -26.81 1.66 -4.09
C GLU A 203 -27.92 2.43 -4.83
N PHE A 204 -28.80 3.13 -4.12
CA PHE A 204 -29.86 3.94 -4.71
C PHE A 204 -29.32 4.96 -5.72
N TYR A 205 -28.15 5.55 -5.47
CA TYR A 205 -27.54 6.57 -6.33
C TYR A 205 -26.89 5.97 -7.58
N CYS A 206 -26.60 4.67 -7.60
CA CYS A 206 -25.77 4.04 -8.62
C CYS A 206 -26.47 2.95 -9.45
N ARG A 207 -27.63 2.45 -9.01
CA ARG A 207 -28.48 1.52 -9.78
C ARG A 207 -29.66 2.22 -10.42
#